data_AF-A0A3D5MR85-F1
#
_entry.id   AF-A0A3D5MR85-F1
#
_cell.length_a   1.000
_cell.length_b   1.000
_cell.length_c   1.000
_cell.angle_alpha   90.00
_cell.angle_beta   90.00
_cell.angle_gamma   90.00
#
_symmetry.space_group_name_H-M   'P 1'
#
loop_
_entity.id
_entity.type
_entity.pdbx_description
1 polymer ?
#
loop_
_entity_poly.entity_id
_entity_poly.type
_entity_poly.pdbx_seq_one_letter_code
_entity_poly.pdbx_strand_id
1 'polypeptide(L)'
;MTAAYYKYKKESLNLKFNSAKDTLKLMQGAIEEYKVSNSVYIKRAIIGYFQDFTEYIIDMAETYLVMTENYVDGYSGVELIKRAGFYGFFDDNLTKFLSSAVK
;
A
#
# COMPACT_ATOMS: atom_id res chain seq x y z
N MET A 1 -6.35 -23.64 -9.24
CA MET A 1 -5.10 -23.28 -8.53
C MET A 1 -4.80 -24.29 -7.42
N THR A 2 -3.53 -24.47 -7.00
CA THR A 2 -3.12 -25.45 -5.98
C THR A 2 -3.02 -24.84 -4.58
N ALA A 3 -3.12 -25.64 -3.51
CA ALA A 3 -2.99 -25.16 -2.12
C ALA A 3 -1.64 -24.47 -1.84
N ALA A 4 -0.56 -24.94 -2.49
CA ALA A 4 0.76 -24.34 -2.38
C ALA A 4 0.81 -22.91 -2.95
N TYR A 5 0.10 -22.65 -4.05
CA TYR A 5 0.03 -21.33 -4.68
C TYR A 5 -0.63 -20.28 -3.76
N TYR A 6 -1.76 -20.63 -3.14
CA TYR A 6 -2.44 -19.72 -2.19
C TYR A 6 -1.61 -19.43 -0.95
N LYS A 7 -0.89 -20.44 -0.43
CA LYS A 7 0.03 -20.26 0.70
C LYS A 7 1.13 -19.25 0.36
N TYR A 8 1.78 -19.41 -0.79
CA TYR A 8 2.83 -18.51 -1.26
C TYR A 8 2.32 -17.07 -1.43
N LYS A 9 1.14 -16.87 -2.04
CA LYS A 9 0.57 -15.54 -2.21
C LYS A 9 0.18 -14.90 -0.88
N LYS A 10 -0.33 -15.67 0.08
CA LYS A 10 -0.61 -15.18 1.44
C LYS A 10 0.67 -14.74 2.18
N GLU A 11 1.75 -15.51 2.06
CA GLU A 11 3.06 -15.12 2.60
C GLU A 11 3.58 -13.83 1.95
N SER A 12 3.43 -13.70 0.64
CA SER A 12 3.77 -12.48 -0.10
C SER A 12 2.96 -11.27 0.37
N LEU A 13 1.65 -11.42 0.59
CA LEU A 13 0.79 -10.36 1.12
C LEU A 13 1.25 -9.91 2.52
N ASN A 14 1.60 -10.86 3.40
CA ASN A 14 2.11 -10.55 4.73
C ASN A 14 3.45 -9.80 4.70
N LEU A 15 4.34 -10.15 3.78
CA LEU A 15 5.61 -9.44 3.58
C LEU A 15 5.35 -7.99 3.15
N LYS A 16 4.47 -7.78 2.16
CA LYS A 16 4.07 -6.44 1.70
C LYS A 16 3.45 -5.60 2.82
N PHE A 17 2.60 -6.21 3.65
CA PHE A 17 2.03 -5.55 4.83
C PHE A 17 3.09 -5.10 5.83
N ASN A 18 4.07 -5.97 6.12
CA ASN A 18 5.17 -5.61 7.03
C ASN A 18 6.03 -4.48 6.45
N SER A 19 6.35 -4.52 5.16
CA SER A 19 7.08 -3.44 4.50
C SER A 19 6.32 -2.11 4.52
N ALA A 20 5.00 -2.12 4.27
CA ALA A 20 4.16 -0.92 4.39
C ALA A 20 4.19 -0.37 5.82
N LYS A 21 4.07 -1.24 6.83
CA LYS A 21 4.09 -0.86 8.24
C LYS A 21 5.43 -0.24 8.66
N ASP A 22 6.55 -0.81 8.24
CA ASP A 22 7.86 -0.30 8.61
C ASP A 22 8.17 1.01 7.86
N THR A 23 7.75 1.14 6.60
CA THR A 23 7.82 2.40 5.84
C THR A 23 7.03 3.52 6.53
N LEU A 24 5.82 3.22 7.01
CA LEU A 24 5.02 4.18 7.77
C LEU A 24 5.72 4.66 9.05
N LYS A 25 6.41 3.77 9.77
CA LYS A 25 7.19 4.17 10.96
C LYS A 25 8.36 5.08 10.60
N LEU A 26 9.07 4.79 9.51
CA LEU A 26 10.16 5.64 9.01
C LEU A 26 9.63 7.03 8.64
N MET A 27 8.49 7.10 7.95
CA MET A 27 7.82 8.35 7.62
C MET A 27 7.44 9.15 8.87
N GLN A 28 6.86 8.49 9.89
CA GLN A 28 6.51 9.13 11.16
C GLN A 28 7.75 9.69 11.86
N GLY A 29 8.84 8.93 11.93
CA GLY A 29 10.11 9.39 12.49
C GLY A 29 10.67 10.61 11.75
N ALA A 30 10.67 10.57 10.42
CA ALA A 30 11.12 11.69 9.60
C ALA A 30 10.26 12.94 9.78
N ILE A 31 8.94 12.79 9.96
CA ILE A 31 8.03 13.91 10.27
C ILE A 31 8.41 14.57 11.61
N GLU A 32 8.67 13.79 12.66
CA GLU A 32 9.09 14.35 13.95
C GLU A 32 10.44 15.06 13.87
N GLU A 33 11.39 14.49 13.14
CA GLU A 33 12.70 15.14 12.90
C GLU A 33 12.56 16.43 12.09
N TYR A 34 11.68 16.45 11.09
CA TYR A 34 11.42 17.64 10.27
C TYR A 34 10.85 18.80 11.09
N LYS A 35 9.96 18.53 12.06
CA LYS A 35 9.37 19.57 12.93
C LYS A 35 10.44 20.36 13.71
N VAL A 36 11.55 19.72 14.06
CA VAL A 36 12.64 20.34 14.82
C VAL A 36 13.70 20.92 13.87
N SER A 37 14.12 20.15 12.86
CA SER A 37 15.24 20.53 11.99
C SER A 37 14.87 21.50 10.87
N ASN A 38 13.61 21.49 10.43
CA ASN A 38 13.13 22.12 9.18
C ASN A 38 14.01 21.77 7.95
N SER A 39 14.66 20.60 7.97
CA SER A 39 15.60 20.17 6.94
C SER A 39 14.90 19.82 5.62
N VAL A 40 15.36 20.40 4.51
CA VAL A 40 14.84 20.10 3.16
C VAL A 40 15.10 18.63 2.77
N TYR A 41 16.19 18.04 3.25
CA TYR A 41 16.50 16.63 2.99
C TYR A 41 15.51 15.69 3.69
N ILE A 42 15.16 15.99 4.94
CA ILE A 42 14.15 15.21 5.68
C ILE A 42 12.77 15.40 5.05
N LYS A 43 12.43 16.62 4.63
CA LYS A 43 11.20 16.86 3.86
C LYS A 43 11.13 16.00 2.60
N ARG A 44 12.25 15.87 1.86
CA ARG A 44 12.31 15.02 0.66
C ARG A 44 12.18 13.53 1.02
N ALA A 45 12.78 13.10 2.12
CA ALA A 45 12.65 11.72 2.62
C ALA A 45 11.19 11.38 2.98
N ILE A 46 10.46 12.28 3.64
CA ILE A 46 9.02 12.09 3.94
C ILE A 46 8.22 11.84 2.66
N ILE A 47 8.47 12.62 1.61
CA ILE A 47 7.79 12.44 0.31
C ILE A 47 8.15 11.06 -0.29
N GLY A 48 9.41 10.65 -0.23
CA GLY A 48 9.84 9.33 -0.69
C GLY A 48 9.15 8.20 0.06
N TYR A 49 9.15 8.25 1.41
CA TYR A 49 8.46 7.24 2.21
C TYR A 49 6.95 7.21 1.96
N PHE A 50 6.32 8.36 1.68
CA PHE A 50 4.92 8.39 1.29
C PHE A 50 4.68 7.67 -0.05
N GLN A 51 5.55 7.89 -1.04
CA GLN A 51 5.48 7.21 -2.34
C GLN A 51 5.66 5.70 -2.18
N ASP A 52 6.69 5.27 -1.45
CA ASP A 52 6.94 3.85 -1.16
C ASP A 52 5.76 3.21 -0.43
N PHE A 53 5.20 3.91 0.56
CA PHE A 53 4.02 3.45 1.30
C PHE A 53 2.80 3.27 0.37
N THR A 54 2.53 4.24 -0.50
CA THR A 54 1.43 4.12 -1.46
C THR A 54 1.63 2.98 -2.45
N GLU A 55 2.86 2.73 -2.88
CA GLU A 55 3.19 1.60 -3.76
C GLU A 55 2.87 0.27 -3.07
N TYR A 56 3.29 0.09 -1.81
CA TYR A 56 2.96 -1.12 -1.07
C TYR A 56 1.46 -1.35 -0.91
N ILE A 57 0.67 -0.29 -0.76
CA ILE A 57 -0.80 -0.39 -0.70
C ILE A 57 -1.37 -0.92 -2.03
N ILE A 58 -0.90 -0.38 -3.17
CA ILE A 58 -1.32 -0.83 -4.51
C ILE A 58 -0.92 -2.29 -4.72
N ASP A 59 0.32 -2.62 -4.37
CA ASP A 59 0.90 -3.96 -4.44
C ASP A 59 0.09 -5.00 -3.65
N MET A 60 -0.40 -4.62 -2.46
CA MET A 60 -1.27 -5.45 -1.64
C MET A 60 -2.66 -5.60 -2.27
N ALA A 61 -3.23 -4.52 -2.82
CA ALA A 61 -4.51 -4.55 -3.50
C ALA A 61 -4.47 -5.50 -4.72
N GLU A 62 -3.43 -5.41 -5.54
CA GLU A 62 -3.20 -6.32 -6.66
C GLU A 62 -3.06 -7.77 -6.18
N THR A 63 -2.21 -8.02 -5.17
CA THR A 63 -1.99 -9.37 -4.65
C THR A 63 -3.29 -9.99 -4.14
N TYR A 64 -4.10 -9.22 -3.43
CA TYR A 64 -5.42 -9.62 -2.96
C TYR A 64 -6.37 -9.96 -4.12
N LEU A 65 -6.42 -9.10 -5.14
CA LEU A 65 -7.27 -9.33 -6.32
C LEU A 65 -6.85 -10.58 -7.10
N VAL A 66 -5.54 -10.84 -7.22
CA VAL A 66 -5.02 -12.06 -7.83
C VAL A 66 -5.41 -13.29 -7.01
N MET A 67 -5.30 -13.23 -5.68
CA MET A 67 -5.68 -14.32 -4.78
C MET A 67 -7.18 -14.64 -4.82
N THR A 68 -8.02 -13.66 -5.16
CA THR A 68 -9.47 -13.79 -5.19
C THR A 68 -10.03 -13.95 -6.60
N GLU A 69 -9.16 -14.13 -7.61
CA GLU A 69 -9.54 -14.25 -9.04
C GLU A 69 -10.29 -13.02 -9.60
N ASN A 70 -10.10 -11.85 -8.98
CA ASN A 70 -10.78 -10.60 -9.34
C ASN A 70 -9.87 -9.58 -10.01
N TYR A 71 -8.60 -9.94 -10.24
CA TYR A 71 -7.62 -9.12 -10.93
C TYR A 71 -7.92 -9.01 -12.42
N VAL A 72 -7.74 -7.81 -12.98
CA VAL A 72 -7.79 -7.54 -14.42
C VAL A 72 -6.55 -6.74 -14.76
N ASP A 73 -5.88 -7.15 -15.85
CA ASP A 73 -4.68 -6.50 -16.33
C ASP A 73 -4.95 -5.06 -16.82
N GLY A 74 -3.95 -4.19 -16.70
CA GLY A 74 -4.02 -2.79 -17.17
C GLY A 74 -4.73 -1.79 -16.24
N TYR A 75 -5.16 -2.20 -15.04
CA TYR A 75 -5.71 -1.25 -14.06
C TYR A 75 -4.64 -0.37 -13.43
N SER A 76 -4.97 0.92 -13.30
CA SER A 76 -4.20 1.88 -12.52
C SER A 76 -4.25 1.57 -11.02
N GLY A 77 -3.31 2.11 -10.24
CA GLY A 77 -3.29 1.94 -8.79
C GLY A 77 -4.59 2.35 -8.08
N VAL A 78 -5.23 3.43 -8.56
CA VAL A 78 -6.53 3.89 -8.04
C VAL A 78 -7.65 2.90 -8.35
N GLU A 79 -7.65 2.29 -9.55
CA GLU A 79 -8.62 1.26 -9.92
C GLU A 79 -8.42 -0.03 -9.12
N LEU A 80 -7.18 -0.44 -8.89
CA LEU A 80 -6.83 -1.58 -8.03
C LEU A 80 -7.34 -1.38 -6.61
N ILE A 81 -7.14 -0.19 -6.01
CA ILE A 81 -7.62 0.13 -4.66
C ILE A 81 -9.14 0.08 -4.58
N LYS A 82 -9.84 0.72 -5.52
CA LYS A 82 -11.32 0.71 -5.55
C LYS A 82 -11.87 -0.69 -5.68
N ARG A 83 -11.28 -1.49 -6.55
CA ARG A 83 -11.73 -2.86 -6.81
C ARG A 83 -11.43 -3.77 -5.62
N ALA A 84 -10.25 -3.67 -5.02
CA ALA A 84 -9.93 -4.40 -3.80
C ALA A 84 -10.89 -4.04 -2.65
N GLY A 85 -11.25 -2.75 -2.52
CA GLY A 85 -12.32 -2.30 -1.61
C GLY A 85 -13.67 -2.95 -1.91
N PHE A 86 -14.11 -2.94 -3.17
CA PHE A 86 -15.36 -3.59 -3.60
C PHE A 86 -15.43 -5.08 -3.24
N TYR A 87 -14.31 -5.79 -3.32
CA TYR A 87 -14.23 -7.21 -2.95
C TYR A 87 -13.94 -7.46 -1.45
N GLY A 88 -13.84 -6.40 -0.64
CA GLY A 88 -13.77 -6.49 0.82
C GLY A 88 -12.36 -6.52 1.42
N PHE A 89 -11.33 -6.09 0.67
CA PHE A 89 -9.97 -5.95 1.24
C PHE A 89 -9.84 -4.74 2.16
N PHE A 90 -10.48 -3.63 1.79
CA PHE A 90 -10.54 -2.39 2.56
C PHE A 90 -12.00 -2.07 2.85
N ASP A 91 -12.27 -1.43 4.00
CA ASP A 91 -13.58 -0.82 4.22
C ASP A 91 -13.78 0.43 3.32
N ASP A 92 -15.02 0.92 3.22
CA ASP A 92 -15.37 2.05 2.35
C ASP A 92 -14.62 3.33 2.70
N ASN A 93 -14.38 3.58 3.99
CA ASN A 93 -13.71 4.79 4.47
C ASN A 93 -12.23 4.75 4.07
N LEU A 94 -11.57 3.63 4.32
CA LEU A 94 -10.18 3.40 3.95
C LEU A 94 -10.00 3.41 2.43
N THR A 95 -10.93 2.79 1.68
CA THR A 95 -10.92 2.82 0.21
C THR A 95 -10.97 4.24 -0.32
N LYS A 96 -11.89 5.07 0.21
CA LYS A 96 -12.03 6.46 -0.19
C LYS A 96 -10.78 7.28 0.13
N PHE A 97 -10.21 7.08 1.31
CA PHE A 97 -8.98 7.73 1.73
C PHE A 97 -7.81 7.36 0.79
N LEU A 98 -7.55 6.07 0.62
CA LEU A 98 -6.44 5.57 -0.21
C LEU A 98 -6.58 5.99 -1.69
N SER A 99 -7.80 5.95 -2.23
CA SER A 99 -8.08 6.40 -3.61
C SER A 99 -7.81 7.90 -3.83
N SER A 100 -7.81 8.70 -2.76
CA SER A 100 -7.45 10.12 -2.81
C SER A 100 -5.95 10.36 -2.60
N ALA A 101 -5.29 9.48 -1.86
CA ALA A 101 -3.87 9.57 -1.52
C ALA A 101 -2.94 9.09 -2.65
N VAL A 102 -3.44 8.20 -3.51
CA VAL A 102 -2.69 7.56 -4.62
C VAL A 102 -2.87 8.31 -5.96
N LYS A 103 -3.44 9.52 -5.93
CA LYS A 103 -3.67 10.35 -7.13
C LYS A 103 -2.43 11.10 -7.60
#